data_AF-A0A3P6CLW6-F1
#
_entry.id   AF-A0A3P6CLW6-F1
#
_cell.length_a   1.000
_cell.length_b   1.000
_cell.length_c   1.000
_cell.angle_alpha   90.00
_cell.angle_beta   90.00
_cell.angle_gamma   90.00
#
_symmetry.space_group_name_H-M   'P 1'
#
loop_
_entity.id
_entity.type
_entity.pdbx_description
1 polymer ?
#
loop_
_entity_poly.entity_id
_entity_poly.type
_entity_poly.pdbx_seq_one_letter_code
_entity_poly.pdbx_strand_id
1 'polypeptide(L)'
;MKAKLKNKRKLMRGEYLSLLVLIVLASNEVLAKKNSLTPKLRRSEFPEDFVFGSATSAYQIEGAAHEDGRGPSIWDTFSEK
;
A
#
# COMPACT_ATOMS: atom_id res chain seq x y z
N MET A 1 -55.25 -10.47 -16.50
CA MET A 1 -54.02 -11.28 -16.82
C MET A 1 -52.71 -10.48 -16.77
N LYS A 2 -52.64 -9.25 -17.31
CA LYS A 2 -51.39 -8.45 -17.41
C LYS A 2 -50.76 -8.03 -16.05
N ALA A 3 -51.56 -7.72 -15.02
CA ALA A 3 -51.08 -7.30 -13.70
C ALA A 3 -50.32 -8.42 -12.94
N LYS A 4 -50.80 -9.66 -13.03
CA LYS A 4 -50.16 -10.83 -12.41
C LYS A 4 -48.77 -11.11 -13.00
N LEU A 5 -48.61 -10.89 -14.30
CA LEU A 5 -47.32 -11.01 -15.00
C LEU A 5 -46.37 -9.86 -14.65
N LYS A 6 -46.88 -8.65 -14.36
CA LYS A 6 -46.09 -7.49 -13.95
C LYS A 6 -45.58 -7.67 -12.51
N ASN A 7 -46.41 -8.22 -11.60
CA ASN A 7 -45.99 -8.57 -10.24
C ASN A 7 -44.99 -9.71 -10.21
N LYS A 8 -45.20 -10.78 -10.98
CA LYS A 8 -44.18 -11.84 -11.14
C LYS A 8 -42.86 -11.27 -11.66
N ARG A 9 -42.88 -10.45 -12.72
CA ARG A 9 -41.67 -9.80 -13.23
C ARG A 9 -41.02 -8.83 -12.24
N LYS A 10 -41.78 -8.18 -11.34
CA LYS A 10 -41.23 -7.31 -10.29
C LYS A 10 -40.60 -8.12 -9.15
N LEU A 11 -41.23 -9.24 -8.78
CA LEU A 11 -40.72 -10.18 -7.78
C LEU A 11 -39.43 -10.86 -8.24
N MET A 12 -39.41 -11.43 -9.46
CA MET A 12 -38.20 -12.06 -10.03
C MET A 12 -37.03 -11.07 -10.10
N ARG A 13 -37.27 -9.81 -10.50
CA ARG A 13 -36.22 -8.78 -10.57
C ARG A 13 -35.60 -8.45 -9.21
N GLY A 14 -36.36 -8.47 -8.12
CA GLY A 14 -35.83 -8.24 -6.76
C GLY A 14 -34.93 -9.37 -6.27
N GLU A 15 -35.28 -10.62 -6.58
CA GLU A 15 -34.48 -11.80 -6.24
C GLU A 15 -33.14 -11.82 -6.98
N TYR A 16 -33.15 -11.53 -8.29
CA TYR A 16 -31.91 -11.42 -9.07
C TYR A 16 -31.01 -10.27 -8.63
N LEU A 17 -31.58 -9.12 -8.24
CA LEU A 17 -30.80 -8.00 -7.70
C LEU A 17 -30.18 -8.34 -6.34
N SER A 18 -30.92 -9.04 -5.47
CA SER A 18 -30.38 -9.53 -4.19
C SER A 18 -29.20 -10.49 -4.42
N LEU A 19 -29.34 -11.43 -5.36
CA LEU A 19 -28.30 -12.39 -5.71
C LEU A 19 -27.05 -11.69 -6.28
N LEU A 20 -27.24 -10.66 -7.11
CA LEU A 20 -26.15 -9.86 -7.68
C LEU A 20 -25.44 -9.04 -6.57
N VAL A 21 -26.16 -8.47 -5.62
CA VAL A 21 -25.57 -7.80 -4.44
C VAL A 21 -24.76 -8.77 -3.59
N LEU A 22 -25.27 -9.98 -3.34
CA LEU A 22 -24.53 -11.01 -2.60
C LEU A 22 -23.25 -11.45 -3.33
N ILE A 23 -23.30 -11.59 -4.67
CA ILE A 23 -22.12 -11.89 -5.49
C ILE A 23 -21.09 -10.75 -5.41
N VAL A 24 -21.53 -9.48 -5.46
CA VAL A 24 -20.64 -8.31 -5.35
C VAL A 24 -20.01 -8.24 -3.95
N LEU A 25 -20.77 -8.46 -2.88
CA LEU A 25 -20.26 -8.49 -1.51
C LEU A 25 -19.22 -9.61 -1.30
N ALA A 26 -19.50 -10.83 -1.79
CA ALA A 26 -18.56 -11.95 -1.71
C ALA A 26 -17.29 -11.72 -2.56
N SER A 27 -17.39 -11.04 -3.70
CA SER A 27 -16.25 -10.73 -4.57
C SER A 27 -15.26 -9.76 -3.91
N ASN A 28 -15.75 -8.81 -3.12
CA ASN A 28 -14.91 -7.85 -2.40
C ASN A 28 -14.04 -8.52 -1.32
N GLU A 29 -14.57 -9.54 -0.63
CA GLU A 29 -13.80 -10.30 0.37
C GLU A 29 -12.66 -11.13 -0.26
N VAL A 30 -12.92 -11.74 -1.42
CA VAL A 30 -11.92 -12.55 -2.14
C VAL A 30 -10.75 -11.68 -2.65
N LEU A 31 -11.02 -10.45 -3.08
CA LEU A 31 -9.98 -9.50 -3.51
C LEU A 31 -9.12 -9.02 -2.33
N ALA A 32 -9.74 -8.74 -1.18
CA ALA A 32 -9.02 -8.34 0.03
C ALA A 32 -8.05 -9.42 0.54
N LYS A 33 -8.44 -10.71 0.48
CA LYS A 33 -7.59 -11.83 0.90
C LYS A 33 -6.42 -12.09 -0.05
N LYS A 34 -6.61 -11.84 -1.36
CA LYS A 34 -5.54 -11.96 -2.37
C LYS A 34 -4.50 -10.85 -2.28
N ASN A 35 -4.84 -9.66 -1.79
CA ASN A 35 -3.93 -8.51 -1.75
C ASN A 35 -2.93 -8.52 -0.59
N SER A 36 -2.99 -9.49 0.33
CA SER A 36 -1.91 -9.73 1.29
C SER A 36 -0.75 -10.51 0.64
N LEU A 37 -0.28 -10.04 -0.53
CA LEU A 37 0.90 -10.56 -1.24
C LEU A 37 2.21 -10.10 -0.58
N THR A 38 2.16 -9.46 0.58
CA THR A 38 3.36 -9.08 1.31
C THR A 38 3.90 -10.30 2.04
N PRO A 39 4.95 -10.97 1.53
CA PRO A 39 5.59 -12.02 2.31
C PRO A 39 6.06 -11.42 3.63
N LYS A 40 5.67 -12.07 4.73
CA LYS A 40 6.16 -11.69 6.05
C LYS A 40 7.60 -12.17 6.18
N LEU A 41 8.55 -11.31 5.85
CA LEU A 41 9.97 -11.58 5.97
C LEU A 41 10.35 -11.79 7.45
N ARG A 42 11.12 -12.85 7.73
CA ARG A 42 11.62 -13.20 9.07
C ARG A 42 13.14 -13.21 9.08
N ARG A 43 13.75 -12.91 10.23
CA ARG A 43 15.21 -12.97 10.37
C ARG A 43 15.80 -14.36 10.09
N SER A 44 15.06 -15.42 10.39
CA SER A 44 15.44 -16.81 10.10
C SER A 44 15.59 -17.15 8.61
N GLU A 45 15.18 -16.25 7.71
CA GLU A 45 15.29 -16.44 6.25
C GLU A 45 16.62 -15.95 5.69
N PHE A 46 17.48 -15.37 6.53
CA PHE A 46 18.81 -14.90 6.19
C PHE A 46 19.87 -15.80 6.87
N PRO A 47 21.08 -15.94 6.29
CA PRO A 47 22.21 -16.59 6.95
C PRO A 47 22.51 -16.02 8.34
N GLU A 48 23.08 -16.82 9.24
CA GLU A 48 23.40 -16.38 10.61
C GLU A 48 24.40 -15.20 10.63
N ASP A 49 25.26 -15.11 9.62
CA ASP A 49 26.28 -14.07 9.44
C ASP A 49 25.77 -12.87 8.63
N PHE A 50 24.48 -12.82 8.27
CA PHE A 50 23.92 -11.71 7.51
C PHE A 50 23.84 -10.43 8.36
N VAL A 51 24.52 -9.38 7.90
CA VAL A 51 24.53 -8.08 8.59
C VAL A 51 23.42 -7.18 8.07
N PHE A 52 22.56 -6.74 8.98
CA PHE A 52 21.59 -5.67 8.73
C PHE A 52 22.12 -4.37 9.33
N GLY A 53 22.04 -3.30 8.57
CA GLY A 53 22.45 -1.98 9.01
C GLY A 53 21.61 -0.87 8.39
N SER A 54 21.95 0.36 8.75
CA SER A 54 21.45 1.58 8.12
C SER A 54 22.65 2.45 7.76
N ALA A 55 22.48 3.36 6.80
CA ALA A 55 23.52 4.27 6.36
C ALA A 55 22.96 5.68 6.22
N THR A 56 23.82 6.67 6.45
CA THR A 56 23.53 8.10 6.25
C THR A 56 24.69 8.74 5.50
N SER A 57 24.54 9.99 5.07
CA SER A 57 25.63 10.79 4.54
C SER A 57 25.79 12.09 5.32
N ALA A 58 27.02 12.58 5.42
CA ALA A 58 27.38 13.73 6.23
C ALA A 58 26.50 14.96 5.91
N TYR A 59 26.44 15.36 4.64
CA TYR A 59 25.69 16.55 4.21
C TYR A 59 24.17 16.44 4.47
N GLN A 60 23.61 15.22 4.46
CA GLN A 60 22.18 15.02 4.71
C GLN A 60 21.80 15.15 6.18
N ILE A 61 22.71 14.88 7.12
CA ILE A 61 22.34 14.69 8.55
C ILE A 61 23.17 15.50 9.55
N GLU A 62 24.43 15.85 9.26
CA GLU A 62 25.31 16.49 10.25
C GLU A 62 24.93 17.95 10.50
N GLY A 63 24.54 18.69 9.45
CA GLY A 63 24.30 20.13 9.55
C GLY A 63 25.60 20.90 9.79
N ALA A 64 25.55 21.95 10.62
CA ALA A 64 26.71 22.73 11.07
C ALA A 64 27.66 23.15 9.92
N ALA A 65 27.09 23.49 8.76
CA ALA A 65 27.84 23.66 7.52
C ALA A 65 28.90 24.79 7.57
N HIS A 66 28.73 25.74 8.50
CA HIS A 66 29.59 26.91 8.69
C HIS A 66 30.13 27.04 10.13
N GLU A 67 30.08 25.97 10.93
CA GLU A 67 30.53 25.97 12.31
C GLU A 67 31.91 25.30 12.46
N ASP A 68 32.58 25.56 13.59
CA ASP A 68 33.80 24.87 14.05
C ASP A 68 34.95 24.75 13.03
N GLY A 69 35.02 25.67 12.07
CA GLY A 69 36.08 25.68 11.06
C GLY A 69 35.96 24.60 9.99
N ARG A 70 34.77 24.00 9.81
CA ARG A 70 34.48 23.09 8.68
C ARG A 70 34.78 23.78 7.35
N GLY A 71 35.58 23.13 6.49
CA GLY A 71 35.84 23.62 5.14
C GLY A 71 34.63 23.47 4.21
N PRO A 72 34.45 24.37 3.22
CA PRO A 72 33.33 24.30 2.29
C PRO A 72 33.40 23.03 1.43
N SER A 73 32.24 22.43 1.20
CA SER A 73 32.04 21.32 0.27
C SER A 73 31.35 21.80 -1.00
N ILE A 74 31.43 21.00 -2.07
CA ILE A 74 30.74 21.28 -3.34
C ILE A 74 29.22 21.42 -3.12
N TRP A 75 28.66 20.66 -2.18
CA TRP A 75 27.22 20.67 -1.89
C TRP A 75 26.74 21.97 -1.24
N ASP A 76 27.59 22.67 -0.48
CA ASP A 76 27.27 24.00 0.08
C ASP A 76 27.02 24.99 -1.06
N THR A 77 27.97 25.09 -2.00
CA THR A 77 27.84 25.98 -3.18
C THR A 77 26.67 25.62 -4.09
N PHE A 78 26.35 24.33 -4.21
CA PHE A 78 25.23 23.88 -5.03
C PHE A 78 23.87 24.25 -4.43
N SER A 79 23.72 24.12 -3.11
CA SER A 79 22.42 24.16 -2.44
C SER A 79 22.00 25.56 -1.96
N GLU A 80 22.92 26.53 -1.92
CA GLU A 80 22.67 27.90 -1.43
C GLU A 80 22.04 28.87 -2.46
N LYS A 81 21.65 28.39 -3.65
CA LYS A 81 20.96 29.19 -4.68
C LYS A 81 19.44 29.18 -4.52
#